data_AF-A0A536DBF5-F1
#
_entry.id   AF-A0A536DBF5-F1
#
_cell.length_a   1.000
_cell.length_b   1.000
_cell.length_c   1.000
_cell.angle_alpha   90.00
_cell.angle_beta   90.00
_cell.angle_gamma   90.00
#
_symmetry.space_group_name_H-M   'P 1'
#
loop_
_entity.id
_entity.type
_entity.pdbx_description
1 polymer ?
#
loop_
_entity_poly.entity_id
_entity_poly.type
_entity_poly.pdbx_seq_one_letter_code
_entity_poly.pdbx_strand_id
1 'polypeptide(L)'
;MSLGTFALLLALLDQTKVPLYAILLLPSICLALAAFWTGVLAWALRGRLLRLAIGAAAAAALVAVGLEGLAAYQADFAEATQVTPYLALGQQIESAVAPDASVLGPERWWWPLHDHQYLSLRSIWFQWAAAASKGGDSPRFVDWVTRSQADSVIVNVNVRADIHAFPESLQMQFWSYVERCTTQVGDIQDANYFDVEVYAVRRPAPDGCA
;
A
#
# COMPACT_ATOMS: atom_id res chain seq x y z
N MET A 1 12.17 -18.77 29.06
CA MET A 1 11.95 -17.39 28.58
C MET A 1 10.87 -16.78 29.46
N SER A 2 11.11 -15.58 30.03
CA SER A 2 10.15 -14.97 30.96
C SER A 2 9.04 -14.25 30.21
N LEU A 3 7.87 -14.10 30.86
CA LEU A 3 6.75 -13.30 30.36
C LEU A 3 7.19 -11.89 29.95
N GLY A 4 8.18 -11.32 30.63
CA GLY A 4 8.78 -10.03 30.30
C GLY A 4 9.59 -10.05 29.01
N THR A 5 10.32 -11.14 28.71
CA THR A 5 11.03 -11.26 27.42
C THR A 5 10.05 -11.42 26.26
N PHE A 6 8.95 -12.15 26.48
CA PHE A 6 7.88 -12.29 25.50
C PHE A 6 7.15 -10.96 25.26
N ALA A 7 6.81 -10.21 26.30
CA ALA A 7 6.15 -8.91 26.20
C ALA A 7 7.03 -7.86 25.51
N LEU A 8 8.34 -7.85 25.77
CA LEU A 8 9.29 -6.94 25.13
C LEU A 8 9.47 -7.27 23.64
N LEU A 9 9.59 -8.56 23.30
CA LEU A 9 9.66 -9.02 21.91
C LEU A 9 8.35 -8.74 21.17
N LEU A 10 7.20 -8.90 21.83
CA LEU A 10 5.89 -8.56 21.28
C LEU A 10 5.78 -7.06 21.01
N ALA A 11 6.18 -6.20 21.96
CA ALA A 11 6.16 -4.74 21.82
C ALA A 11 7.12 -4.23 20.72
N LEU A 12 8.27 -4.88 20.57
CA LEU A 12 9.23 -4.60 19.48
C LEU A 12 8.68 -5.05 18.11
N LEU A 13 7.93 -6.16 18.08
CA LEU A 13 7.22 -6.60 16.86
C LEU A 13 6.01 -5.69 16.55
N ASP A 14 5.36 -5.17 17.59
CA ASP A 14 4.11 -4.41 17.52
C ASP A 14 4.30 -3.10 16.74
N GLN A 15 5.41 -2.39 16.92
CA GLN A 15 5.70 -1.13 16.21
C GLN A 15 5.69 -1.25 14.66
N THR A 16 5.71 -2.45 14.09
CA THR A 16 5.64 -2.66 12.64
C THR A 16 4.29 -3.19 12.13
N LYS A 17 3.36 -3.60 13.01
CA LYS A 17 2.09 -4.27 12.63
C LYS A 17 0.88 -3.94 13.51
N VAL A 18 0.94 -2.91 14.35
CA VAL A 18 -0.15 -2.46 15.26
C VAL A 18 -1.57 -2.56 14.67
N PRO A 19 -1.87 -2.09 13.43
CA PRO A 19 -3.25 -2.16 12.93
C PRO A 19 -3.74 -3.59 12.68
N LEU A 20 -2.85 -4.53 12.32
CA LEU A 20 -3.23 -5.93 12.07
C LEU A 20 -3.55 -6.69 13.37
N TYR A 21 -2.84 -6.40 14.46
CA TYR A 21 -3.10 -7.04 15.75
C TYR A 21 -4.23 -6.37 16.53
N ALA A 22 -4.45 -5.06 16.33
CA ALA A 22 -5.58 -4.34 16.91
C ALA A 22 -6.94 -4.96 16.49
N ILE A 23 -7.06 -5.46 15.25
CA ILE A 23 -8.27 -6.10 14.73
C ILE A 23 -8.69 -7.34 15.55
N LEU A 24 -7.74 -8.08 16.13
CA LEU A 24 -8.02 -9.30 16.93
C LEU A 24 -7.96 -9.04 18.43
N LEU A 25 -7.00 -8.24 18.90
CA LEU A 25 -6.78 -8.00 20.31
C LEU A 25 -7.81 -7.03 20.90
N LEU A 26 -8.20 -5.99 20.17
CA LEU A 26 -9.17 -5.01 20.65
C LEU A 26 -10.54 -5.65 20.96
N PRO A 27 -11.17 -6.42 20.06
CA PRO A 27 -12.43 -7.08 20.39
C PRO A 27 -12.28 -8.11 21.52
N SER A 28 -11.15 -8.81 21.59
CA SER A 28 -10.87 -9.79 22.66
C SER A 28 -10.72 -9.12 24.04
N ILE A 29 -10.03 -7.97 24.11
CA ILE A 29 -9.89 -7.16 25.33
C ILE A 29 -11.24 -6.57 25.73
N CYS A 30 -12.02 -6.06 24.78
CA CYS A 30 -13.38 -5.57 25.04
C CYS A 30 -14.27 -6.66 25.62
N LEU A 31 -14.23 -7.89 25.07
CA LEU A 31 -14.99 -9.03 25.59
C LEU A 31 -14.51 -9.47 26.98
N ALA A 32 -13.19 -9.50 27.22
CA ALA A 32 -12.63 -9.83 28.51
C ALA A 32 -13.00 -8.79 29.59
N LEU A 33 -12.94 -7.50 29.25
CA LEU A 33 -13.37 -6.41 30.12
C LEU A 33 -14.88 -6.47 30.38
N ALA A 34 -15.69 -6.75 29.35
CA ALA A 34 -17.13 -6.93 29.50
C ALA A 34 -17.47 -8.12 30.41
N ALA A 35 -16.81 -9.27 30.24
CA ALA A 35 -16.97 -10.45 31.09
C ALA A 35 -16.53 -10.19 32.54
N PHE A 36 -15.41 -9.49 32.73
CA PHE A 36 -14.93 -9.09 34.05
C PHE A 36 -15.92 -8.16 34.75
N TRP A 37 -16.37 -7.10 34.06
CA TRP A 37 -17.32 -6.13 34.64
C TRP A 37 -18.69 -6.74 34.88
N THR A 38 -19.20 -7.61 34.01
CA THR A 38 -20.46 -8.33 34.25
C THR A 38 -20.35 -9.25 35.46
N GLY A 39 -19.22 -9.93 35.68
CA GLY A 39 -18.97 -10.71 36.90
C GLY A 39 -18.93 -9.86 38.18
N VAL A 40 -18.23 -8.72 38.13
CA VAL A 40 -18.15 -7.75 39.24
C VAL A 40 -19.52 -7.14 39.55
N LEU A 41 -20.28 -6.77 38.52
CA LEU A 41 -21.63 -6.23 38.64
C LEU A 41 -22.63 -7.27 39.18
N ALA A 42 -22.56 -8.51 38.71
CA ALA A 42 -23.42 -9.60 39.20
C ALA A 42 -23.22 -9.86 40.71
N TRP A 43 -21.98 -9.74 41.19
CA TRP A 43 -21.64 -9.87 42.60
C TRP A 43 -22.07 -8.65 43.44
N ALA A 44 -21.88 -7.43 42.93
CA ALA A 44 -22.20 -6.19 43.63
C ALA A 44 -23.70 -5.84 43.66
N LEU A 45 -24.50 -6.34 42.71
CA LEU A 45 -25.89 -5.93 42.52
C LEU A 45 -26.90 -6.85 43.22
N ARG A 46 -27.06 -6.70 44.55
CA ARG A 46 -28.19 -7.33 45.30
C ARG A 46 -29.50 -6.52 45.24
N GLY A 47 -29.48 -5.27 44.76
CA GLY A 47 -30.65 -4.37 44.71
C GLY A 47 -31.21 -4.13 43.29
N ARG A 48 -32.53 -4.20 43.13
CA ARG A 48 -33.24 -4.06 41.83
C ARG A 48 -33.06 -2.67 41.18
N LEU A 49 -33.03 -1.60 41.98
CA LEU A 49 -32.87 -0.22 41.47
C LEU A 49 -31.48 0.06 40.92
N LEU A 50 -30.43 -0.45 41.59
CA LEU A 50 -29.05 -0.27 41.13
C LEU A 50 -28.79 -1.02 39.81
N ARG A 51 -29.43 -2.19 39.61
CA ARG A 51 -29.41 -2.92 38.33
C ARG A 51 -30.03 -2.12 37.18
N LEU A 52 -31.17 -1.48 37.44
CA LEU A 52 -31.86 -0.65 36.45
C LEU A 52 -31.04 0.60 36.10
N ALA A 53 -30.45 1.26 37.11
CA ALA A 53 -29.61 2.45 36.89
C ALA A 53 -28.37 2.14 36.04
N ILE A 54 -27.69 1.03 36.30
CA ILE A 54 -26.51 0.63 35.51
C ILE A 54 -26.90 0.14 34.12
N GLY A 55 -28.02 -0.59 33.99
CA GLY A 55 -28.57 -0.98 32.69
C GLY A 55 -28.92 0.24 31.83
N ALA A 56 -29.52 1.28 32.43
CA ALA A 56 -29.81 2.53 31.76
C ALA A 56 -28.52 3.28 31.37
N ALA A 57 -27.51 3.32 32.23
CA ALA A 57 -26.21 3.92 31.92
C ALA A 57 -25.49 3.19 30.79
N ALA A 58 -25.51 1.86 30.77
CA ALA A 58 -24.94 1.05 29.69
C ALA A 58 -25.67 1.25 28.36
N ALA A 59 -27.01 1.30 28.38
CA ALA A 59 -27.81 1.61 27.21
C ALA A 59 -27.51 3.02 26.66
N ALA A 60 -27.40 4.02 27.56
CA ALA A 60 -27.02 5.38 27.18
C ALA A 60 -25.62 5.44 26.56
N ALA A 61 -24.65 4.71 27.13
CA ALA A 61 -23.30 4.61 26.57
C ALA A 61 -23.29 3.96 25.18
N LEU A 62 -24.05 2.87 24.98
CA LEU A 62 -24.20 2.23 23.67
C LEU A 62 -24.81 3.18 22.63
N VAL A 63 -25.83 3.95 23.03
CA VAL A 63 -26.43 4.97 22.15
C VAL A 63 -25.40 6.05 21.82
N ALA A 64 -24.63 6.54 22.80
CA ALA A 64 -23.60 7.54 22.57
C ALA A 64 -22.52 7.05 21.58
N VAL A 65 -21.99 5.84 21.80
CA VAL A 65 -21.01 5.21 20.88
C VAL A 65 -21.61 5.00 19.49
N GLY A 66 -22.87 4.58 19.39
CA GLY A 66 -23.56 4.42 18.11
C GLY A 66 -23.73 5.75 17.35
N LEU A 67 -24.02 6.84 18.07
CA LEU A 67 -24.13 8.18 17.48
C LEU A 67 -22.76 8.71 17.03
N GLU A 68 -21.70 8.50 17.82
CA GLU A 68 -20.33 8.85 17.42
C GLU A 68 -19.88 8.05 16.19
N GLY A 69 -20.12 6.74 16.19
CA GLY A 69 -19.82 5.87 15.05
C GLY A 69 -20.58 6.26 13.78
N LEU A 70 -21.85 6.65 13.91
CA LEU A 70 -22.64 7.15 12.78
C LEU A 70 -22.11 8.48 12.26
N ALA A 71 -21.74 9.41 13.15
CA ALA A 71 -21.16 10.69 12.77
C ALA A 71 -19.81 10.52 12.05
N ALA A 72 -18.95 9.63 12.57
CA ALA A 72 -17.68 9.27 11.94
C ALA A 72 -17.91 8.62 10.56
N TYR A 73 -18.82 7.65 10.46
CA TYR A 73 -19.17 7.02 9.19
C TYR A 73 -19.68 8.04 8.16
N GLN A 74 -20.51 9.00 8.56
CA GLN A 74 -21.00 10.05 7.67
C GLN A 74 -19.87 10.97 7.20
N ALA A 75 -18.93 11.31 8.08
CA ALA A 75 -17.75 12.09 7.73
C ALA A 75 -16.85 11.34 6.74
N ASP A 76 -16.51 10.08 7.04
CA ASP A 76 -15.71 9.22 6.17
C ASP A 76 -16.38 9.01 4.80
N PHE A 77 -17.71 8.82 4.79
CA PHE A 77 -18.45 8.67 3.54
C PHE A 77 -18.45 9.95 2.71
N ALA A 78 -18.63 11.11 3.35
CA ALA A 78 -18.54 12.40 2.67
C ALA A 78 -17.13 12.64 2.10
N GLU A 79 -16.07 12.28 2.82
CA GLU A 79 -14.69 12.36 2.33
C GLU A 79 -14.43 11.37 1.19
N ALA A 80 -14.91 10.13 1.30
CA ALA A 80 -14.76 9.09 0.28
C ALA A 80 -15.37 9.50 -1.07
N THR A 81 -16.45 10.31 -1.07
CA THR A 81 -17.03 10.84 -2.33
C THR A 81 -16.17 11.90 -3.01
N GLN A 82 -15.19 12.46 -2.31
CA GLN A 82 -14.24 13.45 -2.85
C GLN A 82 -12.95 12.80 -3.36
N VAL A 83 -12.76 11.51 -3.09
CA VAL A 83 -11.59 10.74 -3.52
C VAL A 83 -11.94 9.96 -4.79
N THR A 84 -11.05 9.99 -5.78
CA THR A 84 -11.20 9.15 -6.98
C THR A 84 -11.20 7.68 -6.57
N PRO A 85 -12.19 6.87 -6.96
CA PRO A 85 -12.18 5.46 -6.63
C PRO A 85 -10.94 4.76 -7.20
N TYR A 86 -10.26 3.94 -6.39
CA TYR A 86 -9.05 3.21 -6.80
C TYR A 86 -9.21 2.45 -8.13
N LEU A 87 -10.37 1.79 -8.31
CA LEU A 87 -10.66 1.06 -9.55
C LEU A 87 -10.80 1.99 -10.76
N ALA A 88 -11.39 3.17 -10.59
CA ALA A 88 -11.55 4.14 -11.68
C ALA A 88 -10.20 4.71 -12.12
N LEU A 89 -9.29 4.98 -11.18
CA LEU A 89 -7.92 5.36 -11.52
C LEU A 89 -7.18 4.23 -12.23
N GLY A 90 -7.24 3.02 -11.69
CA GLY A 90 -6.51 1.91 -12.31
C GLY A 90 -7.06 1.52 -13.69
N GLN A 91 -8.35 1.72 -13.96
CA GLN A 91 -8.91 1.60 -15.32
C GLN A 91 -8.32 2.65 -16.27
N GLN A 92 -8.06 3.88 -15.80
CA GLN A 92 -7.36 4.88 -16.61
C GLN A 92 -5.93 4.43 -16.92
N ILE A 93 -5.22 3.91 -15.93
CA ILE A 93 -3.86 3.35 -16.12
C ILE A 93 -3.89 2.19 -17.12
N GLU A 94 -4.78 1.22 -16.92
CA GLU A 94 -4.95 0.05 -17.78
C GLU A 94 -5.29 0.46 -19.22
N SER A 95 -6.17 1.45 -19.41
CA SER A 95 -6.53 1.94 -20.75
C SER A 95 -5.36 2.59 -21.52
N ALA A 96 -4.32 3.04 -20.83
CA ALA A 96 -3.10 3.57 -21.43
C ALA A 96 -2.06 2.48 -21.75
N VAL A 97 -2.23 1.27 -21.22
CA VAL A 97 -1.36 0.12 -21.47
C VAL A 97 -1.95 -0.68 -22.64
N ALA A 98 -1.09 -1.11 -23.58
CA ALA A 98 -1.56 -1.92 -24.70
C ALA A 98 -2.06 -3.31 -24.21
N PRO A 99 -3.04 -3.92 -24.89
CA PRO A 99 -3.49 -5.27 -24.55
C PRO A 99 -2.33 -6.27 -24.54
N ASP A 100 -2.34 -7.19 -23.58
CA ASP A 100 -1.31 -8.24 -23.38
C ASP A 100 0.13 -7.73 -23.16
N ALA A 101 0.32 -6.42 -22.98
CA ALA A 101 1.63 -5.83 -22.74
C ALA A 101 2.22 -6.27 -21.39
N SER A 102 3.50 -6.58 -21.40
CA SER A 102 4.28 -6.74 -20.17
C SER A 102 4.58 -5.38 -19.56
N VAL A 103 4.23 -5.21 -18.29
CA VAL A 103 4.31 -3.93 -17.57
C VAL A 103 5.45 -3.96 -16.57
N LEU A 104 6.30 -2.94 -16.63
CA LEU A 104 7.31 -2.64 -15.63
C LEU A 104 6.84 -1.46 -14.78
N GLY A 105 6.36 -1.72 -13.57
CA GLY A 105 5.70 -0.70 -12.73
C GLY A 105 6.29 -0.57 -11.33
N PRO A 106 5.70 0.28 -10.47
CA PRO A 106 6.09 0.39 -9.06
C PRO A 106 6.01 -0.95 -8.31
N GLU A 107 6.74 -1.06 -7.18
CA GLU A 107 6.70 -2.23 -6.29
C GLU A 107 5.28 -2.56 -5.80
N ARG A 108 4.48 -1.53 -5.52
CA ARG A 108 3.06 -1.69 -5.21
C ARG A 108 2.32 -2.00 -6.50
N TRP A 109 1.99 -3.27 -6.70
CA TRP A 109 1.21 -3.75 -7.83
C TRP A 109 -0.14 -3.04 -7.90
N TRP A 110 -0.46 -2.49 -9.06
CA TRP A 110 -1.78 -1.96 -9.37
C TRP A 110 -2.71 -3.12 -9.72
N TRP A 111 -3.66 -3.44 -8.84
CA TRP A 111 -4.60 -4.54 -9.06
C TRP A 111 -5.33 -4.47 -10.41
N PRO A 112 -5.69 -3.29 -10.95
CA PRO A 112 -6.34 -3.24 -12.26
C PRO A 112 -5.46 -3.77 -13.42
N LEU A 113 -4.14 -3.84 -13.25
CA LEU A 113 -3.24 -4.44 -14.24
C LEU A 113 -3.05 -5.96 -14.03
N HIS A 114 -4.00 -6.64 -13.42
CA HIS A 114 -3.85 -8.05 -13.04
C HIS A 114 -3.81 -9.03 -14.21
N ASP A 115 -4.37 -8.64 -15.34
CA ASP A 115 -4.34 -9.44 -16.57
C ASP A 115 -3.03 -9.24 -17.37
N HIS A 116 -2.16 -8.31 -16.95
CA HIS A 116 -0.87 -8.06 -17.56
C HIS A 116 0.26 -8.83 -16.86
N GLN A 117 1.30 -9.20 -17.60
CA GLN A 117 2.55 -9.64 -17.00
C GLN A 117 3.22 -8.45 -16.28
N TYR A 118 3.05 -8.39 -14.96
CA TYR A 118 3.54 -7.27 -14.15
C TYR A 118 4.87 -7.59 -13.47
N LEU A 119 5.86 -6.72 -13.66
CA LEU A 119 7.16 -6.78 -13.01
C LEU A 119 7.45 -5.48 -12.26
N SER A 120 8.08 -5.61 -11.09
CA SER A 120 8.46 -4.46 -10.29
C SER A 120 9.77 -3.84 -10.78
N LEU A 121 9.74 -2.52 -11.05
CA LEU A 121 10.91 -1.67 -11.26
C LEU A 121 11.92 -1.83 -10.15
N ARG A 122 11.46 -1.81 -8.90
CA ARG A 122 12.32 -1.93 -7.72
C ARG A 122 13.06 -3.26 -7.69
N SER A 123 12.39 -4.35 -8.09
CA SER A 123 13.05 -5.65 -8.22
C SER A 123 14.13 -5.66 -9.30
N ILE A 124 13.93 -4.96 -10.44
CA ILE A 124 14.97 -4.78 -11.46
C ILE A 124 16.14 -3.97 -10.91
N TRP A 125 15.87 -2.87 -10.20
CA TRP A 125 16.90 -2.02 -9.62
C TRP A 125 17.75 -2.74 -8.57
N PHE A 126 17.14 -3.55 -7.71
CA PHE A 126 17.89 -4.37 -6.75
C PHE A 126 18.80 -5.39 -7.45
N GLN A 127 18.32 -6.05 -8.50
CA GLN A 127 19.14 -6.99 -9.28
C GLN A 127 20.29 -6.28 -10.00
N TRP A 128 20.02 -5.11 -10.57
CA TRP A 128 21.06 -4.26 -11.14
C TRP A 128 22.11 -3.88 -10.10
N ALA A 129 21.69 -3.41 -8.91
CA ALA A 129 22.60 -2.97 -7.85
C ALA A 129 23.44 -4.14 -7.31
N ALA A 130 22.83 -5.32 -7.14
CA ALA A 130 23.52 -6.53 -6.74
C ALA A 130 24.52 -7.02 -7.80
N ALA A 131 24.27 -6.76 -9.09
CA ALA A 131 25.23 -7.03 -10.15
C ALA A 131 26.38 -6.01 -10.15
N ALA A 132 26.08 -4.72 -9.98
CA ALA A 132 27.08 -3.66 -9.89
C ALA A 132 28.04 -3.87 -8.70
N SER A 133 27.55 -4.40 -7.58
CA SER A 133 28.38 -4.65 -6.39
C SER A 133 29.35 -5.83 -6.53
N LYS A 134 29.21 -6.69 -7.55
CA LYS A 134 30.09 -7.87 -7.73
C LYS A 134 31.45 -7.55 -8.36
N GLY A 135 31.67 -6.31 -8.79
CA GLY A 135 32.90 -5.88 -9.48
C GLY A 135 32.93 -6.28 -10.96
N GLY A 136 33.53 -5.43 -11.81
CA GLY A 136 33.55 -5.57 -13.27
C GLY A 136 32.99 -4.33 -13.97
N ASP A 137 32.54 -4.49 -15.22
CA ASP A 137 31.87 -3.42 -15.96
C ASP A 137 30.53 -3.08 -15.30
N SER A 138 30.18 -1.79 -15.29
CA SER A 138 28.90 -1.34 -14.77
C SER A 138 27.76 -1.95 -15.60
N PRO A 139 26.80 -2.66 -14.98
CA PRO A 139 25.71 -3.26 -15.72
C PRO A 139 24.89 -2.17 -16.42
N ARG A 140 24.40 -2.47 -17.63
CA ARG A 140 23.51 -1.55 -18.35
C ARG A 140 22.06 -1.83 -17.94
N PHE A 141 21.33 -0.79 -17.56
CA PHE A 141 19.92 -0.91 -17.17
C PHE A 141 19.06 -1.48 -18.31
N VAL A 142 19.33 -1.06 -19.55
CA VAL A 142 18.66 -1.56 -20.76
C VAL A 142 18.70 -3.09 -20.87
N ASP A 143 19.82 -3.73 -20.51
CA ASP A 143 19.93 -5.19 -20.57
C ASP A 143 18.96 -5.90 -19.62
N TRP A 144 18.58 -5.26 -18.51
CA TRP A 144 17.60 -5.81 -17.58
C TRP A 144 16.17 -5.63 -18.09
N VAL A 145 15.86 -4.48 -18.70
CA VAL A 145 14.54 -4.23 -19.28
C VAL A 145 14.30 -5.09 -20.53
N THR A 146 15.32 -5.28 -21.37
CA THR A 146 15.26 -6.18 -22.53
C THR A 146 15.02 -7.63 -22.09
N ARG A 147 15.73 -8.08 -21.03
CA ARG A 147 15.52 -9.42 -20.45
C ARG A 147 14.14 -9.61 -19.82
N SER A 148 13.57 -8.55 -19.25
CA SER A 148 12.20 -8.60 -18.71
C SER A 148 11.13 -8.56 -19.80
N GLN A 149 11.50 -8.32 -21.06
CA GLN A 149 10.60 -8.20 -22.20
C GLN A 149 9.47 -7.18 -21.96
N ALA A 150 9.74 -6.12 -21.21
CA ALA A 150 8.73 -5.11 -20.89
C ALA A 150 8.30 -4.35 -22.15
N ASP A 151 6.99 -4.17 -22.29
CA ASP A 151 6.35 -3.40 -23.35
C ASP A 151 5.95 -2.00 -22.86
N SER A 152 5.74 -1.85 -21.55
CA SER A 152 5.32 -0.59 -20.93
C SER A 152 6.05 -0.35 -19.61
N VAL A 153 6.26 0.92 -19.28
CA VAL A 153 6.84 1.38 -18.00
C VAL A 153 5.85 2.34 -17.35
N ILE A 154 5.56 2.14 -16.07
CA ILE A 154 4.70 3.03 -15.28
C ILE A 154 5.57 3.79 -14.29
N VAL A 155 5.49 5.12 -14.34
CA VAL A 155 6.22 6.03 -13.45
C VAL A 155 5.19 6.82 -12.64
N ASN A 156 5.22 6.66 -11.32
CA ASN A 156 4.42 7.46 -10.40
C ASN A 156 5.32 8.11 -9.34
N VAL A 157 4.71 8.87 -8.42
CA VAL A 157 5.41 9.50 -7.30
C VAL A 157 6.31 8.53 -6.51
N ASN A 158 5.91 7.26 -6.33
CA ASN A 158 6.72 6.28 -5.62
C ASN A 158 7.95 5.87 -6.44
N VAL A 159 7.82 5.65 -7.75
CA VAL A 159 8.97 5.38 -8.64
C VAL A 159 9.96 6.54 -8.61
N ARG A 160 9.46 7.79 -8.67
CA ARG A 160 10.28 9.00 -8.60
C ARG A 160 11.04 9.11 -7.27
N ALA A 161 10.42 8.74 -6.16
CA ALA A 161 11.04 8.78 -4.85
C ALA A 161 12.00 7.58 -4.60
N ASP A 162 11.56 6.37 -4.92
CA ASP A 162 12.26 5.12 -4.61
C ASP A 162 13.60 5.01 -5.35
N ILE A 163 13.70 5.53 -6.58
CA ILE A 163 14.94 5.46 -7.38
C ILE A 163 16.11 6.19 -6.69
N HIS A 164 15.84 7.18 -5.85
CA HIS A 164 16.87 7.91 -5.11
C HIS A 164 17.57 7.06 -4.04
N ALA A 165 17.00 5.91 -3.65
CA ALA A 165 17.64 4.96 -2.75
C ALA A 165 18.72 4.10 -3.44
N PHE A 166 18.89 4.22 -4.77
CA PHE A 166 19.82 3.42 -5.56
C PHE A 166 21.02 4.25 -6.07
N PRO A 167 22.12 3.62 -6.52
CA PRO A 167 23.30 4.33 -7.00
C PRO A 167 22.98 5.33 -8.14
N GLU A 168 23.64 6.49 -8.14
CA GLU A 168 23.44 7.57 -9.11
C GLU A 168 23.54 7.08 -10.57
N SER A 169 24.47 6.17 -10.85
CA SER A 169 24.62 5.56 -12.17
C SER A 169 23.40 4.79 -12.64
N LEU A 170 22.65 4.15 -11.73
CA LEU A 170 21.36 3.54 -12.07
C LEU A 170 20.29 4.60 -12.30
N GLN A 171 20.24 5.63 -11.45
CA GLN A 171 19.25 6.72 -11.60
C GLN A 171 19.38 7.38 -12.98
N MET A 172 20.60 7.73 -13.38
CA MET A 172 20.88 8.30 -14.70
C MET A 172 20.49 7.36 -15.83
N GLN A 173 20.84 6.07 -15.74
CA GLN A 173 20.50 5.09 -16.77
C GLN A 173 18.99 4.85 -16.88
N PHE A 174 18.27 4.82 -15.76
CA PHE A 174 16.82 4.67 -15.73
C PHE A 174 16.13 5.86 -16.40
N TRP A 175 16.42 7.09 -15.97
CA TRP A 175 15.80 8.28 -16.55
C TRP A 175 16.15 8.46 -18.02
N SER A 176 17.40 8.16 -18.38
CA SER A 176 17.81 8.22 -19.79
C SER A 176 17.16 7.14 -20.65
N TYR A 177 16.85 5.97 -20.09
CA TYR A 177 16.07 4.93 -20.75
C TYR A 177 14.61 5.39 -20.96
N VAL A 178 13.97 5.94 -19.93
CA VAL A 178 12.59 6.48 -20.04
C VAL A 178 12.55 7.55 -21.13
N GLU A 179 13.48 8.50 -21.13
CA GLU A 179 13.52 9.59 -22.09
C GLU A 179 13.77 9.12 -23.55
N ARG A 180 14.73 8.22 -23.75
CA ARG A 180 15.19 7.86 -25.12
C ARG A 180 14.50 6.64 -25.71
N CYS A 181 14.17 5.66 -24.87
CA CYS A 181 13.73 4.34 -25.29
C CYS A 181 12.21 4.15 -25.17
N THR A 182 11.49 5.13 -24.64
CA THR A 182 10.04 5.05 -24.46
C THR A 182 9.32 6.24 -25.07
N THR A 183 8.00 6.11 -25.21
CA THR A 183 7.09 7.18 -25.63
C THR A 183 5.97 7.25 -24.62
N GLN A 184 5.68 8.45 -24.10
CA GLN A 184 4.56 8.63 -23.18
C GLN A 184 3.23 8.36 -23.91
N VAL A 185 2.43 7.47 -23.35
CA VAL A 185 1.11 7.07 -23.87
C VAL A 185 -0.02 7.37 -22.90
N GLY A 186 0.31 7.68 -21.63
CA GLY A 186 -0.64 8.16 -20.63
C GLY A 186 -0.01 9.17 -19.68
N ASP A 187 -0.78 10.18 -19.32
CA ASP A 187 -0.51 11.15 -18.27
C ASP A 187 -1.79 11.31 -17.45
N ILE A 188 -1.79 10.76 -16.24
CA ILE A 188 -2.95 10.67 -15.38
C ILE A 188 -2.67 11.53 -14.15
N GLN A 189 -3.43 12.60 -14.00
CA GLN A 189 -3.31 13.54 -12.91
C GLN A 189 -4.47 13.33 -11.93
N ASP A 190 -4.16 12.90 -10.71
CA ASP A 190 -5.16 12.69 -9.67
C ASP A 190 -4.79 13.42 -8.37
N ALA A 191 -5.76 14.06 -7.73
CA ALA A 191 -5.52 14.81 -6.50
C ALA A 191 -5.12 13.91 -5.31
N ASN A 192 -5.51 12.64 -5.32
CA ASN A 192 -5.33 11.69 -4.22
C ASN A 192 -4.18 10.71 -4.50
N TYR A 193 -4.02 10.32 -5.77
CA TYR A 193 -3.00 9.36 -6.20
C TYR A 193 -1.80 9.99 -6.91
N PHE A 194 -1.80 11.32 -7.06
CA PHE A 194 -0.77 12.11 -7.72
C PHE A 194 -0.62 11.77 -9.21
N ASP A 195 0.49 12.23 -9.79
CA ASP A 195 0.84 11.99 -11.19
C ASP A 195 1.23 10.52 -11.42
N VAL A 196 0.61 9.93 -12.44
CA VAL A 196 0.97 8.63 -12.98
C VAL A 196 1.18 8.76 -14.48
N GLU A 197 2.40 8.52 -14.91
CA GLU A 197 2.79 8.51 -16.31
C GLU A 197 2.95 7.07 -16.80
N VAL A 198 2.39 6.78 -17.97
CA VAL A 198 2.49 5.49 -18.64
C VAL A 198 3.30 5.68 -19.92
N TYR A 199 4.33 4.87 -20.08
CA TYR A 199 5.26 4.92 -21.20
C TYR A 199 5.25 3.59 -21.95
N ALA A 200 5.12 3.63 -23.28
CA ALA A 200 5.32 2.47 -24.13
C ALA A 200 6.78 2.36 -24.58
N VAL A 201 7.37 1.18 -24.51
CA VAL A 201 8.74 0.94 -25.01
C VAL A 201 8.74 1.00 -26.54
N ARG A 202 9.63 1.81 -27.12
CA ARG A 202 9.69 2.02 -28.57
C ARG A 202 10.09 0.75 -29.30
N ARG A 203 9.33 0.41 -30.35
CA ARG A 203 9.64 -0.69 -31.28
C ARG A 203 9.55 -0.20 -32.74
N PRO A 204 10.60 -0.37 -33.57
CA PRO A 204 11.92 -0.92 -33.23
C PRO A 204 12.66 -0.05 -32.21
N ALA A 205 13.55 -0.67 -31.44
CA ALA A 205 14.32 0.04 -30.41
C ALA A 205 15.32 1.02 -31.06
N PRO A 206 15.38 2.28 -30.60
CA PRO A 206 16.42 3.21 -31.01
C PRO A 206 17.84 2.73 -30.66
N ASP A 207 18.86 3.34 -31.26
CA ASP A 207 20.26 3.03 -30.94
C ASP A 207 20.55 3.18 -29.43
N GLY A 208 21.10 2.15 -28.82
CA GLY A 208 21.38 2.09 -27.38
C GLY A 208 20.19 1.70 -26.49
N CYS A 209 19.04 1.33 -27.09
CA CYS A 209 17.84 0.87 -26.41
C CYS A 209 17.56 -0.64 -26.57
N ALA A 210 18.48 -1.40 -27.18
CA ALA A 210 18.42 -2.86 -27.36
C ALA A 210 19.70 -3.55 -26.88
#